data_AF-A0A0K9Q4H4-F1
#
_entry.id   AF-A0A0K9Q4H4-F1
#
_cell.length_a   1.000
_cell.length_b   1.000
_cell.length_c   1.000
_cell.angle_alpha   90.00
_cell.angle_beta   90.00
_cell.angle_gamma   90.00
#
_symmetry.space_group_name_H-M   'P 1'
#
loop_
_entity.id
_entity.type
_entity.pdbx_description
1 polymer ?
#
loop_
_entity_poly.entity_id
_entity_poly.type
_entity_poly.pdbx_seq_one_letter_code
_entity_poly.pdbx_strand_id
1 'polypeptide(L)'
;GNDGDDDGSFEKFDAVGPLGFFINGWRSRVSADPQFPFKVFMEEIVGVSACVLGDMASRPNFGLNELDFVFSTLIVGSILNFVLMYLLAPTATSASVAASLPGLFSQCPAGHMFEPGSYSAIERIGTLVYKGAVFGAVGFVAGLVGTVISNGLISLRKKMDPEFETPNQAPPTLLNA
;
A
#
# COMPACT_ATOMS: atom_id res chain seq x y z
N GLY A 1 -33.85 -37.97 14.31
CA GLY A 1 -33.41 -36.58 14.20
C GLY A 1 -32.23 -36.40 15.13
N ASN A 2 -31.11 -35.96 14.58
CA ASN A 2 -30.15 -35.12 15.27
C ASN A 2 -29.23 -34.54 14.19
N ASP A 3 -29.65 -33.40 13.65
CA ASP A 3 -28.81 -32.45 12.93
C ASP A 3 -27.67 -32.01 13.87
N GLY A 4 -26.46 -31.90 13.35
CA GLY A 4 -25.30 -31.50 14.13
C GLY A 4 -24.11 -31.18 13.23
N ASP A 5 -24.04 -29.90 12.90
CA ASP A 5 -22.83 -29.08 12.71
C ASP A 5 -21.89 -29.43 11.53
N ASP A 6 -22.24 -28.86 10.37
CA ASP A 6 -21.42 -28.80 9.15
C ASP A 6 -21.03 -27.33 8.83
N ASP A 7 -20.70 -26.55 9.87
CA ASP A 7 -20.41 -25.11 9.81
C ASP A 7 -18.91 -24.76 10.04
N GLY A 8 -18.02 -25.76 10.01
CA GLY A 8 -16.58 -25.57 10.22
C GLY A 8 -15.69 -25.42 8.98
N SER A 9 -16.25 -25.47 7.76
CA SER A 9 -15.44 -25.60 6.53
C SER A 9 -15.10 -24.27 5.84
N PHE A 10 -15.81 -23.18 6.11
CA PHE A 10 -15.61 -21.89 5.42
C PHE A 10 -14.50 -21.02 6.03
N GLU A 11 -14.28 -21.08 7.36
CA GLU A 11 -13.27 -20.24 8.03
C GLU A 11 -11.81 -20.65 7.74
N LYS A 12 -11.58 -21.90 7.32
CA LYS A 12 -10.22 -22.43 7.13
C LYS A 12 -9.60 -22.06 5.78
N PHE A 13 -10.42 -21.77 4.76
CA PHE A 13 -9.94 -21.43 3.42
C PHE A 13 -9.44 -19.99 3.31
N ASP A 14 -10.00 -19.05 4.09
CA ASP A 14 -9.53 -17.66 4.12
C ASP A 14 -8.16 -17.50 4.80
N ALA A 15 -7.75 -18.45 5.65
CA ALA A 15 -6.54 -18.35 6.45
C ALA A 15 -5.23 -18.62 5.68
N VAL A 16 -5.28 -19.18 4.45
CA VAL A 16 -4.08 -19.68 3.73
C VAL A 16 -3.69 -18.80 2.52
N GLY A 17 -4.53 -17.83 2.14
CA GLY A 17 -4.26 -16.92 1.02
C GLY A 17 -3.59 -15.59 1.41
N PRO A 18 -3.19 -14.74 0.44
CA PRO A 18 -2.67 -13.38 0.70
C PRO A 18 -3.61 -12.54 1.58
N LEU A 19 -4.92 -12.74 1.42
CA LEU A 19 -5.95 -12.11 2.24
C LEU A 19 -5.90 -12.60 3.70
N GLY A 20 -5.66 -13.89 3.93
CA GLY A 20 -5.48 -14.47 5.26
C GLY A 20 -4.24 -13.93 5.97
N PHE A 21 -3.12 -13.82 5.25
CA PHE A 21 -1.92 -13.16 5.78
C PHE A 21 -2.18 -11.68 6.13
N PHE A 22 -2.93 -10.98 5.30
CA PHE A 22 -3.35 -9.60 5.58
C PHE A 22 -4.26 -9.51 6.81
N ILE A 23 -5.32 -10.33 6.91
CA ILE A 23 -6.26 -10.30 8.03
C ILE A 23 -5.56 -10.68 9.34
N ASN A 24 -4.70 -11.70 9.32
CA ASN A 24 -3.92 -12.10 10.49
C ASN A 24 -2.93 -10.99 10.90
N GLY A 25 -2.26 -10.35 9.94
CA GLY A 25 -1.38 -9.23 10.22
C GLY A 25 -2.13 -7.99 10.72
N TRP A 26 -3.34 -7.73 10.22
CA TRP A 26 -4.23 -6.67 10.72
C TRP A 26 -4.65 -6.95 12.16
N ARG A 27 -5.13 -8.16 12.45
CA ARG A 27 -5.51 -8.59 13.82
C ARG A 27 -4.35 -8.45 14.79
N SER A 28 -3.14 -8.87 14.39
CA SER A 28 -1.92 -8.73 15.22
C SER A 28 -1.60 -7.27 15.57
N ARG A 29 -1.85 -6.33 14.65
CA ARG A 29 -1.62 -4.90 14.87
C ARG A 29 -2.68 -4.29 15.77
N VAL A 30 -3.95 -4.60 15.53
CA VAL A 30 -5.05 -4.16 16.39
C VAL A 30 -4.89 -4.70 17.82
N SER A 31 -4.37 -5.92 17.98
CA SER A 31 -4.07 -6.48 19.31
C SER A 31 -2.88 -5.80 20.00
N ALA A 32 -1.89 -5.34 19.24
CA ALA A 32 -0.72 -4.64 19.78
C ALA A 32 -1.01 -3.19 20.11
N ASP A 33 -1.88 -2.56 19.32
CA ASP A 33 -2.29 -1.18 19.43
C ASP A 33 -3.79 -1.06 19.10
N PRO A 34 -4.68 -1.03 20.11
CA PRO A 34 -6.12 -0.90 19.90
C PRO A 34 -6.52 0.39 19.17
N GLN A 35 -5.68 1.42 19.18
CA GLN A 35 -5.90 2.67 18.45
C GLN A 35 -5.40 2.61 17.00
N PHE A 36 -4.78 1.51 16.57
CA PHE A 36 -4.23 1.35 15.23
C PHE A 36 -5.24 1.67 14.12
N PRO A 37 -6.51 1.18 14.14
CA PRO A 37 -7.48 1.53 13.10
C PRO A 37 -7.77 3.04 13.04
N PHE A 38 -7.85 3.69 14.20
CA PHE A 38 -8.06 5.14 14.27
C PHE A 38 -6.86 5.92 13.73
N LYS A 39 -5.63 5.48 14.05
CA LYS A 39 -4.40 6.07 13.51
C LYS A 39 -4.34 5.94 11.99
N VAL A 40 -4.63 4.76 11.46
CA VAL A 40 -4.69 4.52 10.00
C VAL A 40 -5.73 5.44 9.36
N PHE A 41 -6.92 5.55 9.95
CA PHE A 41 -7.96 6.43 9.43
C PHE A 41 -7.55 7.91 9.41
N MET A 42 -6.96 8.41 10.49
CA MET A 42 -6.52 9.80 10.57
C MET A 42 -5.35 10.08 9.62
N GLU A 43 -4.40 9.15 9.52
CA GLU A 43 -3.29 9.25 8.56
C GLU A 43 -3.80 9.19 7.13
N GLU A 44 -4.83 8.40 6.84
CA GLU A 44 -5.41 8.34 5.50
C GLU A 44 -6.11 9.66 5.14
N ILE A 45 -6.85 10.26 6.07
CA ILE A 45 -7.45 11.58 5.86
C ILE A 45 -6.36 12.63 5.61
N VAL A 46 -5.36 12.70 6.47
CA VAL A 46 -4.30 13.72 6.40
C VAL A 46 -3.42 13.48 5.16
N GLY A 47 -3.03 12.23 4.90
CA GLY A 47 -2.20 11.84 3.77
C GLY A 47 -2.89 12.07 2.44
N VAL A 48 -4.13 11.61 2.29
CA VAL A 48 -4.90 11.80 1.04
C VAL A 48 -5.19 13.28 0.80
N SER A 49 -5.58 14.03 1.84
CA SER A 49 -5.81 15.48 1.68
C SER A 49 -4.52 16.24 1.34
N ALA A 50 -3.38 15.88 1.93
CA ALA A 50 -2.08 16.43 1.56
C ALA A 50 -1.69 16.09 0.11
N CYS A 51 -1.94 14.86 -0.35
CA CYS A 51 -1.75 14.47 -1.75
C CYS A 51 -2.61 15.31 -2.70
N VAL A 52 -3.90 15.48 -2.39
CA VAL A 52 -4.81 16.31 -3.19
C VAL A 52 -4.33 17.77 -3.22
N LEU A 53 -3.95 18.34 -2.08
CA LEU A 53 -3.43 19.70 -2.01
C LEU A 53 -2.11 19.86 -2.78
N GLY A 54 -1.23 18.84 -2.74
CA GLY A 54 0.00 18.81 -3.53
C GLY A 54 -0.26 18.77 -5.03
N ASP A 55 -1.23 17.96 -5.47
CA ASP A 55 -1.66 17.88 -6.86
C ASP A 55 -2.34 19.19 -7.31
N MET A 56 -3.10 19.85 -6.44
CA MET A 56 -3.67 21.18 -6.68
C MET A 56 -2.59 22.27 -6.78
N ALA A 57 -1.61 22.26 -5.89
CA ALA A 57 -0.54 23.27 -5.86
C ALA A 57 0.40 23.14 -7.06
N SER A 58 0.60 21.93 -7.55
CA SER A 58 1.51 21.66 -8.66
C SER A 58 0.90 21.98 -10.03
N ARG A 59 -0.42 22.22 -10.11
CA ARG A 59 -1.15 22.28 -11.39
C ARG A 59 -2.11 23.48 -11.47
N PRO A 60 -1.83 24.49 -12.32
CA PRO A 60 -2.63 25.71 -12.40
C PRO A 60 -4.03 25.53 -13.04
N ASN A 61 -4.29 24.42 -13.73
CA ASN A 61 -5.59 24.10 -14.36
C ASN A 61 -6.25 22.87 -13.71
N PHE A 62 -6.30 22.86 -12.36
CA PHE A 62 -6.87 21.76 -11.60
C PHE A 62 -8.36 21.55 -11.96
N GLY A 63 -8.72 20.32 -12.35
CA GLY A 63 -10.12 19.86 -12.31
C GLY A 63 -10.83 19.66 -13.65
N LEU A 64 -10.35 20.19 -14.78
CA LEU A 64 -11.00 19.92 -16.07
C LEU A 64 -10.22 18.94 -16.94
N ASN A 65 -8.92 19.08 -17.17
CA ASN A 65 -8.21 18.23 -18.14
C ASN A 65 -7.40 17.06 -17.55
N GLU A 66 -7.29 16.98 -16.22
CA GLU A 66 -6.33 16.09 -15.57
C GLU A 66 -6.91 15.34 -14.35
N LEU A 67 -8.25 15.34 -14.21
CA LEU A 67 -8.94 14.67 -13.11
C LEU A 67 -8.64 13.15 -13.07
N ASP A 68 -8.39 12.55 -14.23
CA ASP A 68 -7.96 11.16 -14.38
C ASP A 68 -6.57 10.89 -13.79
N PHE A 69 -5.62 11.79 -14.01
CA PHE A 69 -4.29 11.70 -13.41
C PHE A 69 -4.37 11.90 -11.89
N VAL A 70 -5.11 12.92 -11.44
CA VAL A 70 -5.31 13.21 -10.01
C VAL A 70 -6.03 12.06 -9.30
N PHE A 71 -7.01 11.44 -9.94
CA PHE A 71 -7.70 10.27 -9.38
C PHE A 71 -6.76 9.08 -9.25
N SER A 72 -5.91 8.85 -10.26
CA SER A 72 -4.89 7.81 -10.22
C SER A 72 -3.85 8.06 -9.12
N THR A 73 -3.32 9.28 -9.01
CA THR A 73 -2.36 9.63 -7.94
C THR A 73 -2.99 9.52 -6.57
N LEU A 74 -4.27 9.86 -6.41
CA LEU A 74 -5.02 9.65 -5.17
C LEU A 74 -5.08 8.16 -4.81
N ILE A 75 -5.47 7.29 -5.74
CA ILE A 75 -5.54 5.84 -5.49
C ILE A 75 -4.16 5.27 -5.12
N VAL A 76 -3.13 5.59 -5.91
CA VAL A 76 -1.78 5.08 -5.66
C VAL A 76 -1.24 5.63 -4.34
N GLY A 77 -1.43 6.92 -4.08
CA GLY A 77 -1.04 7.57 -2.83
C GLY A 77 -1.72 6.95 -1.62
N SER A 78 -3.03 6.69 -1.70
CA SER A 78 -3.81 6.02 -0.65
C SER A 78 -3.28 4.62 -0.34
N ILE A 79 -3.02 3.80 -1.37
CA ILE A 79 -2.46 2.46 -1.20
C ILE A 79 -1.09 2.53 -0.51
N LEU A 80 -0.19 3.41 -0.98
CA LEU A 80 1.14 3.56 -0.40
C LEU A 80 1.09 4.02 1.05
N ASN A 81 0.22 4.99 1.36
CA ASN A 81 0.04 5.53 2.71
C ASN A 81 -0.43 4.44 3.68
N PHE A 82 -1.47 3.69 3.28
CA PHE A 82 -1.96 2.56 4.05
C PHE A 82 -0.88 1.48 4.24
N VAL A 83 -0.13 1.13 3.19
CA VAL A 83 0.90 0.09 3.25
C VAL A 83 2.07 0.50 4.15
N LEU A 84 2.47 1.78 4.14
CA LEU A 84 3.49 2.28 5.08
C LEU A 84 3.02 2.12 6.53
N MET A 85 1.81 2.59 6.83
CA MET A 85 1.24 2.46 8.16
C MET A 85 1.11 1.00 8.58
N TYR A 86 0.67 0.14 7.67
CA TYR A 86 0.58 -1.29 7.90
C TYR A 86 1.96 -1.90 8.16
N LEU A 87 2.98 -1.64 7.34
CA LEU A 87 4.30 -2.26 7.52
C LEU A 87 5.04 -1.80 8.78
N LEU A 88 4.80 -0.57 9.23
CA LEU A 88 5.47 0.03 10.40
C LEU A 88 4.73 -0.17 11.71
N ALA A 89 3.45 -0.53 11.67
CA ALA A 89 2.68 -0.76 12.89
C ALA A 89 3.27 -1.89 13.74
N PRO A 90 3.29 -1.72 15.08
CA PRO A 90 3.68 -2.78 16.00
C PRO A 90 2.81 -4.03 15.81
N THR A 91 3.44 -5.20 15.93
CA THR A 91 2.75 -6.51 15.87
C THR A 91 2.92 -7.22 17.20
N ALA A 92 1.85 -7.81 17.73
CA ALA A 92 1.86 -8.44 19.06
C ALA A 92 2.77 -9.68 19.16
N THR A 93 3.25 -10.19 18.02
CA THR A 93 4.00 -11.44 17.91
C THR A 93 5.41 -11.24 17.35
N SER A 94 6.18 -10.28 17.86
CA SER A 94 7.58 -10.07 17.42
C SER A 94 8.46 -11.33 17.50
N ALA A 95 8.20 -12.24 18.45
CA ALA A 95 8.99 -13.46 18.62
C ALA A 95 8.64 -14.61 17.64
N SER A 96 7.38 -14.76 17.22
CA SER A 96 6.97 -15.86 16.33
C SER A 96 7.18 -15.54 14.85
N VAL A 97 7.22 -14.24 14.50
CA VAL A 97 7.41 -13.79 13.11
C VAL A 97 8.88 -13.82 12.70
N ALA A 98 9.82 -13.69 13.65
CA ALA A 98 11.26 -13.86 13.42
C ALA A 98 11.58 -15.27 12.87
N ALA A 99 10.87 -16.30 13.34
CA ALA A 99 10.98 -17.66 12.85
C ALA A 99 10.43 -17.87 11.42
N SER A 100 9.77 -16.86 10.84
CA SER A 100 9.12 -16.92 9.51
C SER A 100 9.77 -16.03 8.45
N LEU A 101 10.82 -15.26 8.79
CA LEU A 101 11.58 -14.49 7.80
C LEU A 101 12.47 -15.43 6.97
N PRO A 102 12.40 -15.38 5.62
CA PRO A 102 13.19 -16.28 4.78
C PRO A 102 14.69 -16.02 4.89
N GLY A 103 15.48 -17.07 5.14
CA GLY A 103 16.93 -17.09 4.92
C GLY A 103 17.71 -16.02 5.70
N LEU A 104 18.38 -15.12 4.97
CA LEU A 104 19.33 -14.12 5.50
C LEU A 104 18.69 -13.10 6.46
N PHE A 105 17.36 -12.96 6.47
CA PHE A 105 16.64 -12.06 7.37
C PHE A 105 16.08 -12.75 8.61
N SER A 106 16.31 -14.06 8.79
CA SER A 106 15.86 -14.82 9.98
C SER A 106 16.45 -14.31 11.30
N GLN A 107 17.62 -13.66 11.24
CA GLN A 107 18.28 -13.03 12.39
C GLN A 107 17.89 -11.55 12.57
N CYS A 108 17.10 -11.00 11.64
CA CYS A 108 16.65 -9.61 11.71
C CYS A 108 15.42 -9.46 12.63
N PRO A 109 15.27 -8.32 13.32
CA PRO A 109 14.02 -7.97 13.99
C PRO A 109 12.79 -8.16 13.11
N ALA A 110 11.77 -8.85 13.62
CA ALA A 110 10.58 -9.13 12.81
C ALA A 110 9.61 -7.94 12.73
N GLY A 111 9.50 -7.18 13.82
CA GLY A 111 8.57 -6.06 13.94
C GLY A 111 9.08 -4.80 13.24
N HIS A 112 10.16 -4.21 13.73
CA HIS A 112 10.75 -2.98 13.17
C HIS A 112 12.23 -2.84 13.54
N MET A 113 12.98 -2.00 12.82
CA MET A 113 14.44 -1.87 13.03
C MET A 113 14.84 -1.43 14.44
N PHE A 114 13.94 -0.79 15.20
CA PHE A 114 14.15 -0.34 16.58
C PHE A 114 13.62 -1.33 17.64
N GLU A 115 13.37 -2.58 17.27
CA GLU A 115 12.85 -3.56 18.22
C GLU A 115 13.86 -3.79 19.35
N PRO A 116 13.43 -3.76 20.62
CA PRO A 116 14.32 -4.06 21.73
C PRO A 116 14.74 -5.54 21.67
N GLY A 117 16.04 -5.79 21.73
CA GLY A 117 16.60 -7.14 21.60
C GLY A 117 18.08 -7.13 21.26
N SER A 118 18.72 -8.30 21.38
CA SER A 118 20.13 -8.55 21.07
C SER A 118 20.39 -8.62 19.56
N TYR A 119 19.98 -7.59 18.82
CA TYR A 119 20.18 -7.46 17.39
C TYR A 119 21.32 -6.49 17.09
N SER A 120 22.25 -6.92 16.25
CA SER A 120 23.32 -6.11 15.68
C SER A 120 22.78 -5.00 14.76
N ALA A 121 23.62 -4.01 14.48
CA ALA A 121 23.25 -2.92 13.55
C ALA A 121 22.90 -3.45 12.14
N ILE A 122 23.59 -4.50 11.69
CA ILE A 122 23.37 -5.10 10.37
C ILE A 122 21.99 -5.77 10.29
N GLU A 123 21.57 -6.49 11.33
CA GLU A 123 20.26 -7.14 11.41
C GLU A 123 19.11 -6.10 11.43
N ARG A 124 19.33 -4.98 12.13
CA ARG A 124 18.38 -3.85 12.15
C ARG A 124 18.24 -3.21 10.77
N ILE A 125 19.35 -2.99 10.08
CA ILE A 125 19.36 -2.50 8.69
C ILE A 125 18.69 -3.52 7.75
N GLY A 126 18.90 -4.82 7.96
CA GLY A 126 18.25 -5.88 7.20
C GLY A 126 16.72 -5.79 7.28
N THR A 127 16.18 -5.50 8.46
CA THR A 127 14.73 -5.26 8.64
C THR A 127 14.22 -4.08 7.83
N LEU A 128 14.98 -2.97 7.83
CA LEU A 128 14.65 -1.78 7.06
C LEU A 128 14.66 -2.06 5.57
N VAL A 129 15.69 -2.76 5.07
CA VAL A 129 15.81 -3.14 3.66
C VAL A 129 14.69 -4.08 3.25
N TYR A 130 14.36 -5.09 4.06
CA TYR A 130 13.27 -6.02 3.77
C TYR A 130 11.92 -5.30 3.67
N LYS A 131 11.57 -4.50 4.67
CA LYS A 131 10.31 -3.72 4.64
C LYS A 131 10.28 -2.70 3.52
N GLY A 132 11.42 -2.06 3.24
CA GLY A 132 11.58 -1.16 2.11
C GLY A 132 11.38 -1.86 0.76
N ALA A 133 11.90 -3.09 0.61
CA ALA A 133 11.69 -3.90 -0.59
C ALA A 133 10.22 -4.31 -0.77
N VAL A 134 9.56 -4.75 0.31
CA VAL A 134 8.12 -5.06 0.28
C VAL A 134 7.30 -3.81 -0.09
N PHE A 135 7.60 -2.67 0.54
CA PHE A 135 6.95 -1.40 0.23
C PHE A 135 7.15 -1.00 -1.24
N GLY A 136 8.38 -1.09 -1.74
CA GLY A 136 8.72 -0.81 -3.13
C GLY A 136 8.01 -1.74 -4.12
N ALA A 137 7.91 -3.03 -3.81
CA ALA A 137 7.19 -3.99 -4.65
C ALA A 137 5.69 -3.68 -4.73
N VAL A 138 5.05 -3.36 -3.60
CA VAL A 138 3.64 -2.95 -3.57
C VAL A 138 3.45 -1.63 -4.32
N GLY A 139 4.35 -0.67 -4.13
CA GLY A 139 4.31 0.60 -4.84
C GLY A 139 4.49 0.49 -6.34
N PHE A 140 5.32 -0.44 -6.80
CA PHE A 140 5.47 -0.74 -8.22
C PHE A 140 4.16 -1.27 -8.81
N VAL A 141 3.52 -2.24 -8.16
CA VAL A 141 2.22 -2.78 -8.60
C VAL A 141 1.13 -1.72 -8.57
N ALA A 142 1.06 -0.92 -7.50
CA ALA A 142 0.11 0.19 -7.38
C ALA A 142 0.32 1.21 -8.52
N GLY A 143 1.56 1.56 -8.84
CA GLY A 143 1.89 2.46 -9.95
C GLY A 143 1.45 1.93 -11.32
N LEU A 144 1.59 0.62 -11.57
CA LEU A 144 1.07 -0.01 -12.79
C LEU A 144 -0.46 0.07 -12.85
N VAL A 145 -1.15 -0.19 -11.73
CA VAL A 145 -2.61 -0.05 -11.63
C VAL A 145 -3.03 1.40 -11.89
N GLY A 146 -2.36 2.37 -11.29
CA GLY A 146 -2.61 3.80 -11.54
C GLY A 146 -2.43 4.16 -13.03
N THR A 147 -1.40 3.62 -13.68
CA THR A 147 -1.18 3.82 -15.12
C THR A 147 -2.32 3.25 -15.97
N VAL A 148 -2.80 2.05 -15.65
CA VAL A 148 -3.95 1.43 -16.35
C VAL A 148 -5.22 2.24 -16.14
N ILE A 149 -5.48 2.69 -14.91
CA ILE A 149 -6.64 3.52 -14.57
C ILE A 149 -6.60 4.85 -15.33
N SER A 150 -5.45 5.54 -15.31
CA SER A 150 -5.25 6.80 -16.03
C SER A 150 -5.53 6.64 -17.53
N ASN A 151 -4.90 5.64 -18.16
CA ASN A 151 -5.08 5.37 -19.58
C ASN A 151 -6.53 4.96 -19.93
N GLY A 152 -7.21 4.25 -19.03
CA GLY A 152 -8.62 3.89 -19.15
C GLY A 152 -9.55 5.10 -19.11
N LEU A 153 -9.36 5.99 -18.13
CA LEU A 153 -10.16 7.22 -18.02
C LEU A 153 -9.92 8.17 -19.20
N ILE A 154 -8.68 8.30 -19.69
CA ILE A 154 -8.38 9.07 -20.92
C ILE A 154 -9.13 8.49 -22.11
N SER A 155 -9.17 7.17 -22.25
CA SER A 155 -9.85 6.48 -23.35
C SER A 155 -11.37 6.61 -23.28
N LEU A 156 -11.95 6.60 -22.07
CA LEU A 156 -13.37 6.86 -21.83
C LEU A 156 -13.75 8.31 -22.18
N ARG A 157 -12.91 9.27 -21.77
CA ARG A 157 -13.10 10.69 -22.06
C ARG A 157 -13.09 10.98 -23.57
N LYS A 158 -12.13 10.40 -24.31
CA LYS A 158 -12.07 10.48 -25.77
C LYS A 158 -13.29 9.87 -26.47
N LYS A 159 -13.96 8.90 -25.85
CA LYS A 159 -15.20 8.30 -26.39
C LYS A 159 -16.44 9.15 -26.12
N MET A 160 -16.46 9.93 -25.04
CA MET A 160 -17.58 10.80 -24.68
C MET A 160 -17.51 12.16 -25.35
N ASP A 161 -16.32 12.66 -25.68
CA ASP A 161 -16.12 13.93 -26.36
C ASP A 161 -15.08 13.80 -27.50
N PRO A 162 -15.52 13.63 -28.77
CA PRO A 162 -14.64 13.44 -29.91
C PRO A 162 -13.88 14.70 -30.34
N GLU A 163 -14.18 15.88 -29.79
CA GLU A 163 -13.40 17.13 -29.97
C GLU A 163 -12.28 17.29 -28.93
N PHE A 164 -12.08 16.31 -28.04
CA PHE A 164 -11.07 16.38 -26.98
C PHE A 164 -9.65 16.18 -27.53
N GLU A 165 -9.01 17.29 -27.87
CA GLU A 165 -7.55 17.41 -28.04
C GLU A 165 -6.86 17.16 -26.69
N THR A 166 -6.07 16.09 -26.58
CA THR A 166 -5.23 15.84 -25.40
C THR A 166 -4.22 16.99 -25.22
N PRO A 167 -4.23 17.75 -24.11
CA PRO A 167 -3.25 18.83 -23.90
C PRO A 167 -1.82 18.30 -23.66
N ASN A 168 -1.66 17.00 -23.44
CA ASN A 168 -0.38 16.39 -23.10
C ASN A 168 0.25 15.76 -24.35
N GLN A 169 1.04 16.55 -25.08
CA GLN A 169 2.07 15.94 -25.91
C GLN A 169 3.11 15.32 -24.98
N ALA A 170 3.38 14.02 -25.16
CA ALA A 170 4.51 13.38 -24.52
C ALA A 170 5.76 14.25 -24.74
N PRO A 171 6.57 14.51 -23.69
CA PRO A 171 7.77 15.31 -23.86
C PRO A 171 8.60 14.68 -24.99
N PRO A 172 9.01 15.46 -26.01
CA PRO A 172 9.73 14.92 -27.15
C PRO A 172 11.05 14.32 -26.65
N THR A 173 11.12 12.99 -26.63
CA THR A 173 12.27 12.20 -26.17
C THR A 173 13.51 12.38 -27.05
N LEU A 174 13.40 13.14 -28.15
CA LEU A 174 14.46 13.35 -29.13
C LEU A 174 15.18 14.71 -29.00
N LEU A 175 14.82 15.54 -28.01
CA LEU A 175 15.50 16.82 -27.73
C LEU A 175 16.15 16.81 -26.33
N ASN A 176 16.66 15.66 -25.91
CA ASN A 176 17.52 15.54 -24.73
C ASN A 176 18.64 14.51 -24.95
N ALA A 177 19.08 14.39 -26.21
CA ALA A 177 20.28 13.66 -26.64
C ALA A 177 21.26 14.68 -27.24
#